data_AF-A0A9P4W5X3-F1
#
_entry.id   AF-A0A9P4W5X3-F1
#
_cell.length_a   1.000
_cell.length_b   1.000
_cell.length_c   1.000
_cell.angle_alpha   90.00
_cell.angle_beta   90.00
_cell.angle_gamma   90.00
#
_symmetry.space_group_name_H-M   'P 1'
#
loop_
_entity.id
_entity.type
_entity.pdbx_description
1 polymer ?
#
loop_
_entity_poly.entity_id
_entity_poly.type
_entity_poly.pdbx_seq_one_letter_code
_entity_poly.pdbx_strand_id
1 'polypeptide(L)'
;MLFRSRKKNDWVPEVGGPAADGKPFSENPVPVGFFHPSLRKVRHQVFREWAITTGFLMAFILAVLSIYWGVFFGVENRLSHLRVYVVDMDGAAPFDNTGNAPFVGPTITQLVQKQLSSGEPTLGWDIRPGSEFNNDVLEVRQAVYNFDAWAAIIINPNASALLYSAVANGNASYDPRGACQLVYQDARDDTNWYDFMLPLISPLMTQATSQVGQTWAKMVLQRASQDQSLLQNMQQVPQAISPAIGFSEFNLRPFYPYTSIPAVSIGLIYLIIISFFSFSFYLPIHMTYINPQGHPPLKFWQLILWRWFATLSAYFMLSLAYSFVSMAFQINFTHTNPITSQTQVTDIHYGNPVSYGHGTFLVYWMLNFFGMIALGLACENMAMVVGMPWMGLFLIFWVITNVSTAFYDIEIAPSFYRWGYAWPLHSIVEASRSILFDLHSRIGLDFGILIAWGAVNTALFPFCCYFMRWKKKRNVSEYWES
;
A
#
# COMPACT_ATOMS: atom_id res chain seq x y z
N MET A 1 -45.03 17.46 -29.82
CA MET A 1 -45.68 18.53 -29.02
C MET A 1 -46.64 17.86 -28.05
N LEU A 2 -46.19 17.55 -26.84
CA LEU A 2 -46.98 16.93 -25.76
C LEU A 2 -46.35 17.38 -24.44
N PHE A 3 -46.91 18.42 -23.83
CA PHE A 3 -46.64 18.74 -22.43
C PHE A 3 -47.74 18.11 -21.59
N ARG A 4 -47.42 17.03 -20.88
CA ARG A 4 -48.08 16.69 -19.63
C ARG A 4 -47.01 16.70 -18.55
N SER A 5 -47.03 17.79 -17.78
CA SER A 5 -46.18 18.02 -16.63
C SER A 5 -46.36 16.88 -15.62
N ARG A 6 -45.25 16.17 -15.34
CA ARG A 6 -45.11 15.32 -14.16
C ARG A 6 -45.31 16.20 -12.93
N LYS A 7 -46.37 15.99 -12.15
CA LYS A 7 -46.51 16.61 -10.84
C LYS A 7 -45.30 16.21 -9.97
N LYS A 8 -44.51 17.20 -9.56
CA LYS A 8 -43.67 17.16 -8.36
C LYS A 8 -44.61 16.77 -7.20
N ASN A 9 -44.37 15.64 -6.51
CA ASN A 9 -44.72 15.36 -5.09
C ASN A 9 -45.00 13.88 -4.74
N ASP A 10 -44.55 12.90 -5.54
CA ASP A 10 -44.66 11.47 -5.14
C ASP A 10 -43.63 11.03 -4.06
N TRP A 11 -42.97 11.98 -3.38
CA TRP A 11 -42.01 11.74 -2.27
C TRP A 11 -42.58 12.02 -0.89
N VAL A 12 -43.86 12.40 -0.78
CA VAL A 12 -44.52 12.60 0.51
C VAL A 12 -45.15 11.26 0.88
N PRO A 13 -44.68 10.54 1.93
CA PRO A 13 -45.45 9.42 2.46
C PRO A 13 -46.86 9.93 2.76
N GLU A 14 -47.90 9.13 2.49
CA GLU A 14 -49.30 9.48 2.80
C GLU A 14 -49.49 9.59 4.33
N VAL A 15 -48.95 10.63 4.95
CA VAL A 15 -49.19 10.98 6.35
C VAL A 15 -50.48 11.80 6.40
N GLY A 16 -51.54 11.20 5.86
CA GLY A 16 -52.87 11.82 5.68
C GLY A 16 -53.85 11.38 6.75
N GLY A 17 -53.48 11.43 8.03
CA GLY A 17 -54.49 11.46 9.10
C GLY A 17 -55.20 12.83 9.10
N PRO A 18 -56.48 12.92 9.51
CA PRO A 18 -57.20 14.19 9.53
C PRO A 18 -56.39 15.23 10.32
N ALA A 19 -56.38 16.47 9.82
CA ALA A 19 -55.82 17.61 10.53
C ALA A 19 -56.38 17.63 11.96
N ALA A 20 -55.58 18.09 12.93
CA ALA A 20 -56.02 18.22 14.33
C ALA A 20 -57.32 19.03 14.50
N ASP A 21 -57.74 19.73 13.44
CA ASP A 21 -58.85 20.66 13.39
C ASP A 21 -60.02 20.16 12.51
N GLY A 22 -59.96 18.92 12.00
CA GLY A 22 -61.05 18.29 11.22
C GLY A 22 -61.33 18.86 9.82
N LYS A 23 -60.50 19.78 9.31
CA LYS A 23 -60.66 20.39 7.97
C LYS A 23 -59.89 19.61 6.89
N PRO A 24 -60.42 19.50 5.65
CA PRO A 24 -59.73 18.87 4.53
C PRO A 24 -58.45 19.63 4.15
N PHE A 25 -57.43 18.90 3.67
CA PHE A 25 -56.17 19.47 3.19
C PHE A 25 -56.44 20.50 2.06
N SER A 26 -55.98 21.74 2.25
CA SER A 26 -56.06 22.78 1.20
C SER A 26 -55.06 22.49 0.08
N GLU A 27 -55.47 22.66 -1.17
CA GLU A 27 -54.68 22.36 -2.38
C GLU A 27 -53.34 23.11 -2.48
N ASN A 28 -53.15 24.20 -1.72
CA ASN A 28 -51.90 24.93 -1.58
C ASN A 28 -51.65 25.31 -0.10
N PRO A 29 -50.99 24.46 0.71
CA PRO A 29 -50.70 24.78 2.10
C PRO A 29 -49.67 25.92 2.19
N VAL A 30 -49.97 26.94 3.01
CA VAL A 30 -49.03 28.02 3.31
C VAL A 30 -47.90 27.47 4.20
N PRO A 31 -46.62 27.75 3.89
CA PRO A 31 -45.51 27.33 4.75
C PRO A 31 -45.68 27.90 6.17
N VAL A 32 -45.64 27.01 7.17
CA VAL A 32 -45.72 27.38 8.59
C VAL A 32 -44.35 27.23 9.27
N GLY A 33 -44.15 27.94 10.38
CA GLY A 33 -42.92 27.80 11.18
C GLY A 33 -42.76 26.40 11.78
N PHE A 34 -41.51 25.99 12.04
CA PHE A 34 -41.17 24.65 12.54
C PHE A 34 -41.90 24.23 13.84
N PHE A 35 -42.25 25.19 14.69
CA PHE A 35 -42.95 24.95 15.95
C PHE A 35 -44.47 25.01 15.85
N HIS A 36 -45.04 25.17 14.65
CA HIS A 36 -46.48 25.23 14.45
C HIS A 36 -47.16 23.93 14.91
N PRO A 37 -48.27 23.97 15.67
CA PRO A 37 -48.92 22.78 16.24
C PRO A 37 -49.31 21.71 15.21
N SER A 38 -49.68 22.11 13.98
CA SER A 38 -50.02 21.19 12.90
C SER A 38 -48.86 20.27 12.49
N LEU A 39 -47.61 20.68 12.71
CA LEU A 39 -46.41 19.89 12.42
C LEU A 39 -45.99 18.98 13.58
N ARG A 40 -46.69 18.97 14.72
CA ARG A 40 -46.26 18.20 15.90
C ARG A 40 -46.06 16.71 15.62
N LYS A 41 -46.98 16.08 14.87
CA LYS A 41 -46.90 14.66 14.48
C LYS A 41 -45.75 14.41 13.49
N VAL A 42 -45.67 15.22 12.44
CA VAL A 42 -44.62 15.16 11.42
C VAL A 42 -43.24 15.34 12.04
N ARG A 43 -43.08 16.34 12.93
CA ARG A 43 -41.83 16.61 13.63
C ARG A 43 -41.40 15.41 14.49
N HIS A 44 -42.32 14.77 15.21
CA HIS A 44 -41.98 13.59 15.99
C HIS A 44 -41.55 12.41 15.10
N GLN A 45 -42.25 12.19 13.98
CA GLN A 45 -41.85 11.18 12.99
C GLN A 45 -40.46 11.46 12.41
N VAL A 46 -40.22 12.70 11.95
CA VAL A 46 -38.93 13.13 11.40
C VAL A 46 -37.81 12.96 12.42
N PHE A 47 -37.99 13.40 13.67
CA PHE A 47 -36.96 13.22 14.70
C PHE A 47 -36.71 11.74 15.01
N ARG A 48 -37.74 10.90 15.02
CA ARG A 48 -37.59 9.46 15.25
C ARG A 48 -36.80 8.81 14.12
N GLU A 49 -37.20 9.04 12.87
CA GLU A 49 -36.52 8.48 11.69
C GLU A 49 -35.09 9.01 11.55
N TRP A 50 -34.88 10.30 11.80
CA TRP A 50 -33.55 10.90 11.86
C TRP A 50 -32.70 10.27 12.95
N ALA A 51 -33.20 10.14 14.19
CA ALA A 51 -32.44 9.56 15.30
C ALA A 51 -32.09 8.08 15.05
N ILE A 52 -33.03 7.29 14.52
CA ILE A 52 -32.78 5.89 14.15
C ILE A 52 -31.73 5.81 13.04
N THR A 53 -31.86 6.63 12.00
CA THR A 53 -30.92 6.64 10.87
C THR A 53 -29.53 7.08 11.32
N THR A 54 -29.42 8.15 12.10
CA THR A 54 -28.14 8.64 12.65
C THR A 54 -27.51 7.61 13.58
N GLY A 55 -28.28 7.01 14.50
CA GLY A 55 -27.77 5.97 15.40
C GLY A 55 -27.24 4.74 14.64
N PHE A 56 -27.96 4.32 13.60
CA PHE A 56 -27.52 3.25 12.71
C PHE A 56 -26.24 3.61 11.95
N LEU A 57 -26.16 4.81 11.35
CA LEU A 57 -24.97 5.28 10.66
C LEU A 57 -23.77 5.40 11.60
N MET A 58 -23.97 5.88 12.83
CA MET A 58 -22.91 5.93 13.86
C MET A 58 -22.38 4.53 14.17
N ALA A 59 -23.27 3.56 14.41
CA ALA A 59 -22.87 2.18 14.68
C ALA A 59 -22.12 1.56 13.49
N PHE A 60 -22.61 1.79 12.26
CA PHE A 60 -21.96 1.32 11.04
C PHE A 60 -20.56 1.93 10.84
N ILE A 61 -20.45 3.25 11.00
CA ILE A 61 -19.17 3.96 10.88
C ILE A 61 -18.19 3.46 11.94
N LEU A 62 -18.61 3.30 13.20
CA LEU A 62 -17.75 2.74 14.24
C LEU A 62 -17.28 1.33 13.89
N ALA A 63 -18.17 0.47 13.38
CA ALA A 63 -17.82 -0.90 13.01
C ALA A 63 -16.80 -0.95 11.85
N VAL A 64 -17.05 -0.21 10.76
CA VAL A 64 -16.21 -0.26 9.57
C VAL A 64 -14.92 0.53 9.76
N LEU A 65 -14.96 1.72 10.36
CA LEU A 65 -13.74 2.47 10.65
C LEU A 65 -12.84 1.72 11.64
N SER A 66 -13.38 0.97 12.61
CA SER A 66 -12.53 0.14 13.49
C SER A 66 -11.62 -0.81 12.71
N ILE A 67 -12.01 -1.25 11.50
CA ILE A 67 -11.16 -2.06 10.62
C ILE A 67 -9.92 -1.26 10.16
N TYR A 68 -10.05 0.02 9.85
CA TYR A 68 -8.92 0.83 9.41
C TYR A 68 -7.93 1.11 10.54
N TRP A 69 -8.42 1.52 11.72
CA TRP A 69 -7.57 1.77 12.88
C TRP A 69 -6.97 0.48 13.44
N GLY A 70 -7.69 -0.63 13.34
CA GLY A 70 -7.25 -1.94 13.84
C GLY A 70 -5.98 -2.47 13.17
N VAL A 71 -5.63 -2.02 11.97
CA VAL A 71 -4.39 -2.42 11.26
C VAL A 71 -3.16 -2.10 12.11
N PHE A 72 -3.16 -0.93 12.76
CA PHE A 72 -2.05 -0.46 13.57
C PHE A 72 -2.10 -0.94 15.03
N PHE A 73 -3.17 -1.58 15.44
CA PHE A 73 -3.39 -1.89 16.85
C PHE A 73 -2.33 -2.87 17.38
N GLY A 74 -1.39 -2.36 18.18
CA GLY A 74 -0.25 -3.12 18.70
C GLY A 74 0.83 -3.44 17.66
N VAL A 75 1.03 -2.57 16.66
CA VAL A 75 2.05 -2.74 15.61
C VAL A 75 3.46 -2.91 16.18
N GLU A 76 3.78 -2.21 17.26
CA GLU A 76 5.09 -2.27 17.95
C GLU A 76 5.50 -3.70 18.29
N ASN A 77 4.55 -4.52 18.77
CA ASN A 77 4.78 -5.92 19.15
C ASN A 77 5.00 -6.86 17.96
N ARG A 78 4.85 -6.37 16.72
CA ARG A 78 4.93 -7.15 15.48
C ARG A 78 6.00 -6.62 14.52
N LEU A 79 6.75 -5.59 14.91
CA LEU A 79 7.90 -5.10 14.15
C LEU A 79 8.96 -6.18 13.94
N SER A 80 8.96 -7.21 14.79
CA SER A 80 9.81 -8.40 14.62
C SER A 80 9.53 -9.21 13.34
N HIS A 81 8.39 -8.99 12.67
CA HIS A 81 8.13 -9.61 11.35
C HIS A 81 8.90 -8.93 10.22
N LEU A 82 9.30 -7.66 10.39
CA LEU A 82 10.16 -6.96 9.43
C LEU A 82 11.59 -7.48 9.60
N ARG A 83 11.93 -8.52 8.82
CA ARG A 83 13.23 -9.18 8.92
C ARG A 83 14.34 -8.32 8.34
N VAL A 84 15.41 -8.14 9.14
CA VAL A 84 16.63 -7.45 8.71
C VAL A 84 17.80 -8.39 8.91
N TYR A 85 18.47 -8.74 7.82
CA TYR A 85 19.63 -9.62 7.87
C TYR A 85 20.84 -8.88 8.44
N VAL A 86 21.58 -9.54 9.31
CA VAL A 86 22.89 -9.08 9.78
C VAL A 86 23.88 -10.14 9.38
N VAL A 87 24.60 -9.90 8.27
CA VAL A 87 25.48 -10.87 7.66
C VAL A 87 26.91 -10.59 8.05
N ASP A 88 27.50 -11.48 8.84
CA ASP A 88 28.90 -11.38 9.24
C ASP A 88 29.79 -12.13 8.25
N MET A 89 30.58 -11.38 7.48
CA MET A 89 31.62 -11.93 6.61
C MET A 89 33.03 -11.61 7.12
N ASP A 90 33.19 -10.90 8.25
CA ASP A 90 34.47 -10.38 8.71
C ASP A 90 35.51 -11.50 8.90
N GLY A 91 36.63 -11.40 8.19
CA GLY A 91 37.67 -12.43 8.19
C GLY A 91 37.37 -13.62 7.27
N ALA A 92 36.39 -13.54 6.38
CA ALA A 92 36.24 -14.51 5.29
C ALA A 92 37.36 -14.37 4.25
N ALA A 93 37.63 -15.45 3.49
CA ALA A 93 38.63 -15.45 2.44
C ALA A 93 38.41 -14.29 1.44
N PRO A 94 39.47 -13.58 1.00
CA PRO A 94 40.90 -13.86 1.22
C PRO A 94 41.50 -13.23 2.51
N PHE A 95 40.68 -12.75 3.45
CA PHE A 95 41.13 -12.06 4.67
C PHE A 95 41.21 -12.95 5.91
N ASP A 96 41.01 -14.26 5.73
CA ASP A 96 41.07 -15.31 6.74
C ASP A 96 42.47 -15.55 7.30
N ASN A 97 43.52 -15.22 6.54
CA ASN A 97 44.92 -15.47 6.89
C ASN A 97 45.73 -14.19 7.14
N THR A 98 45.10 -13.12 7.65
CA THR A 98 45.76 -11.81 7.87
C THR A 98 46.61 -11.73 9.14
N GLY A 99 46.61 -12.78 9.97
CA GLY A 99 47.36 -12.82 11.24
C GLY A 99 46.74 -12.00 12.39
N ASN A 100 45.64 -11.29 12.14
CA ASN A 100 44.84 -10.62 13.16
C ASN A 100 43.46 -11.28 13.24
N ALA A 101 42.92 -11.42 14.45
CA ALA A 101 41.57 -11.97 14.63
C ALA A 101 40.50 -10.95 14.18
N PRO A 102 39.45 -11.37 13.45
CA PRO A 102 38.32 -10.51 13.15
C PRO A 102 37.56 -10.17 14.44
N PHE A 103 37.17 -8.91 14.59
CA PHE A 103 36.47 -8.42 15.79
C PHE A 103 35.29 -7.49 15.47
N VAL A 104 35.29 -6.84 14.31
CA VAL A 104 34.20 -5.94 13.90
C VAL A 104 32.90 -6.74 13.77
N GLY A 105 32.93 -7.84 13.04
CA GLY A 105 31.79 -8.74 12.87
C GLY A 105 31.22 -9.29 14.18
N PRO A 106 32.06 -9.95 15.01
CA PRO A 106 31.65 -10.43 16.34
C PRO A 106 31.09 -9.35 17.26
N THR A 107 31.63 -8.13 17.23
CA THR A 107 31.13 -7.02 18.06
C THR A 107 29.72 -6.59 17.64
N ILE A 108 29.47 -6.49 16.34
CA ILE A 108 28.16 -6.09 15.79
C ILE A 108 27.12 -7.20 16.01
N THR A 109 27.47 -8.46 15.77
CA THR A 109 26.57 -9.59 16.00
C THR A 109 26.23 -9.75 17.49
N GLN A 110 27.19 -9.52 18.40
CA GLN A 110 26.94 -9.51 19.84
C GLN A 110 26.00 -8.38 20.27
N LEU A 111 26.15 -7.18 19.67
CA LEU A 111 25.24 -6.06 19.92
C LEU A 111 23.80 -6.42 19.52
N VAL A 112 23.62 -7.00 18.33
CA VAL A 112 22.30 -7.45 17.84
C VAL A 112 21.72 -8.53 18.75
N GLN A 113 22.53 -9.50 19.18
CA GLN A 113 22.11 -10.55 20.12
C GLN A 113 21.68 -9.97 21.48
N LYS A 114 22.34 -8.92 21.95
CA LYS A 114 21.95 -8.20 23.18
C LYS A 114 20.60 -7.49 23.01
N GLN A 115 20.35 -6.90 21.85
CA GLN A 115 19.06 -6.26 21.56
C GLN A 115 17.93 -7.30 21.47
N LEU A 116 18.16 -8.44 20.81
CA LEU A 116 17.18 -9.54 20.75
C LEU A 116 16.86 -10.14 22.12
N SER A 117 17.77 -10.04 23.09
CA SER A 117 17.58 -10.55 24.46
C SER A 117 17.09 -9.50 25.46
N SER A 118 16.90 -8.23 25.06
CA SER A 118 16.47 -7.16 25.98
C SER A 118 15.00 -7.27 26.41
N GLY A 119 14.17 -7.97 25.64
CA GLY A 119 12.73 -8.05 25.85
C GLY A 119 11.94 -6.81 25.39
N GLU A 120 12.61 -5.83 24.80
CA GLU A 120 11.97 -4.68 24.16
C GLU A 120 11.50 -5.04 22.74
N PRO A 121 10.50 -4.34 22.18
CA PRO A 121 10.12 -4.51 20.79
C PRO A 121 11.26 -4.12 19.83
N THR A 122 11.65 -5.04 18.95
CA THR A 122 12.73 -4.84 17.97
C THR A 122 12.26 -5.21 16.57
N LEU A 123 13.05 -4.84 15.56
CA LEU A 123 12.96 -5.46 14.24
C LEU A 123 13.29 -6.95 14.32
N GLY A 124 12.93 -7.67 13.26
CA GLY A 124 13.26 -9.08 13.10
C GLY A 124 14.72 -9.28 12.74
N TRP A 125 15.64 -8.91 13.64
CA TRP A 125 17.07 -9.09 13.40
C TRP A 125 17.39 -10.57 13.24
N ASP A 126 18.02 -10.91 12.12
CA ASP A 126 18.36 -12.29 11.79
C ASP A 126 19.84 -12.36 11.43
N ILE A 127 20.64 -12.93 12.34
CA ILE A 127 22.09 -13.03 12.19
C ILE A 127 22.39 -14.23 11.29
N ARG A 128 23.01 -13.97 10.14
CA ARG A 128 23.32 -14.98 9.13
C ARG A 128 24.83 -15.08 8.91
N PRO A 129 25.39 -16.29 8.80
CA PRO A 129 26.80 -16.45 8.47
C PRO A 129 27.05 -16.07 7.01
N GLY A 130 28.16 -15.41 6.72
CA GLY A 130 28.57 -15.07 5.35
C GLY A 130 28.63 -16.27 4.40
N SER A 131 28.89 -17.48 4.93
CA SER A 131 28.93 -18.72 4.16
C SER A 131 27.60 -19.10 3.49
N GLU A 132 26.46 -18.63 3.99
CA GLU A 132 25.14 -18.84 3.36
C GLU A 132 25.05 -18.11 2.01
N PHE A 133 25.85 -17.07 1.82
CA PHE A 133 25.89 -16.19 0.65
C PHE A 133 27.22 -16.30 -0.10
N ASN A 134 27.92 -17.43 0.00
CA ASN A 134 29.24 -17.66 -0.58
C ASN A 134 30.31 -16.60 -0.21
N ASN A 135 30.10 -15.86 0.88
CA ASN A 135 30.83 -14.65 1.27
C ASN A 135 30.87 -13.55 0.19
N ASP A 136 29.87 -13.52 -0.70
CA ASP A 136 29.66 -12.47 -1.69
C ASP A 136 28.60 -11.49 -1.20
N VAL A 137 28.99 -10.23 -1.06
CA VAL A 137 28.10 -9.14 -0.67
C VAL A 137 26.96 -8.94 -1.67
N LEU A 138 27.15 -9.30 -2.94
CA LEU A 138 26.12 -9.18 -3.98
C LEU A 138 25.00 -10.22 -3.80
N GLU A 139 25.29 -11.40 -3.29
CA GLU A 139 24.25 -12.40 -2.98
C GLU A 139 23.33 -11.92 -1.85
N VAL A 140 23.88 -11.22 -0.85
CA VAL A 140 23.06 -10.60 0.20
C VAL A 140 22.17 -9.49 -0.38
N ARG A 141 22.72 -8.66 -1.29
CA ARG A 141 21.91 -7.63 -1.99
C ARG A 141 20.81 -8.27 -2.83
N GLN A 142 21.08 -9.40 -3.46
CA GLN A 142 20.09 -10.15 -4.23
C GLN A 142 18.97 -10.68 -3.32
N ALA A 143 19.27 -11.14 -2.12
CA ALA A 143 18.26 -11.56 -1.14
C ALA A 143 17.35 -10.40 -0.71
N VAL A 144 17.91 -9.20 -0.50
CA VAL A 144 17.11 -7.99 -0.24
C VAL A 144 16.24 -7.64 -1.45
N TYR A 145 16.80 -7.70 -2.66
CA TYR A 145 16.04 -7.48 -3.90
C TYR A 145 14.86 -8.44 -3.99
N ASN A 146 15.08 -9.74 -3.78
CA ASN A 146 14.10 -10.83 -3.85
C ASN A 146 13.03 -10.82 -2.75
N PHE A 147 13.05 -9.83 -1.85
CA PHE A 147 12.17 -9.71 -0.71
C PHE A 147 12.33 -10.81 0.37
N ASP A 148 13.46 -11.53 0.39
CA ASP A 148 13.78 -12.50 1.45
C ASP A 148 14.00 -11.79 2.81
N ALA A 149 14.49 -10.54 2.75
CA ALA A 149 14.58 -9.61 3.87
C ALA A 149 14.13 -8.20 3.44
N TRP A 150 13.73 -7.37 4.40
CA TRP A 150 13.38 -5.98 4.16
C TRP A 150 14.62 -5.09 3.99
N ALA A 151 15.69 -5.40 4.73
CA ALA A 151 17.00 -4.75 4.62
C ALA A 151 18.09 -5.72 5.07
N ALA A 152 19.35 -5.36 4.82
CA ALA A 152 20.50 -6.09 5.32
C ALA A 152 21.60 -5.16 5.83
N ILE A 153 22.21 -5.51 6.95
CA ILE A 153 23.48 -4.97 7.44
C ILE A 153 24.55 -6.01 7.09
N ILE A 154 25.47 -5.66 6.20
CA ILE A 154 26.56 -6.52 5.76
C ILE A 154 27.84 -6.04 6.41
N ILE A 155 28.52 -6.92 7.15
CA ILE A 155 29.88 -6.66 7.61
C ILE A 155 30.82 -7.21 6.54
N ASN A 156 31.62 -6.35 5.91
CA ASN A 156 32.44 -6.75 4.76
C ASN A 156 33.55 -7.73 5.17
N PRO A 157 34.00 -8.61 4.25
CA PRO A 157 35.06 -9.59 4.53
C PRO A 157 36.35 -9.03 5.08
N ASN A 158 36.64 -7.79 4.73
CA ASN A 158 37.88 -7.10 5.04
C ASN A 158 37.75 -6.05 6.16
N ALA A 159 36.62 -6.00 6.88
CA ALA A 159 36.31 -4.94 7.84
C ALA A 159 37.40 -4.81 8.92
N SER A 160 37.72 -5.89 9.63
CA SER A 160 38.80 -5.88 10.63
C SER A 160 40.18 -5.77 9.97
N ALA A 161 40.41 -6.49 8.88
CA ALA A 161 41.71 -6.56 8.22
C ALA A 161 42.20 -5.20 7.69
N LEU A 162 41.31 -4.43 7.04
CA LEU A 162 41.63 -3.09 6.56
C LEU A 162 41.88 -2.13 7.72
N LEU A 163 41.14 -2.26 8.82
CA LEU A 163 41.33 -1.42 9.99
C LEU A 163 42.69 -1.66 10.65
N TYR A 164 43.10 -2.93 10.81
CA TYR A 164 44.46 -3.29 11.23
C TYR A 164 45.53 -2.75 10.29
N SER A 165 45.37 -2.97 8.99
CA SER A 165 46.31 -2.50 7.97
C SER A 165 46.42 -0.97 7.93
N ALA A 166 45.31 -0.25 8.10
CA ALA A 166 45.28 1.20 8.05
C ALA A 166 46.14 1.83 9.14
N VAL A 167 46.02 1.32 10.37
CA VAL A 167 46.82 1.80 11.50
C VAL A 167 48.26 1.28 11.44
N ALA A 168 48.48 0.04 10.99
CA ALA A 168 49.84 -0.50 10.87
C ALA A 168 50.68 0.25 9.83
N ASN A 169 50.07 0.70 8.72
CA ASN A 169 50.78 1.32 7.60
C ASN A 169 50.62 2.85 7.50
N GLY A 170 49.80 3.46 8.35
CA GLY A 170 49.52 4.90 8.24
C GLY A 170 48.72 5.27 6.98
N ASN A 171 47.80 4.40 6.53
CA ASN A 171 47.01 4.60 5.32
C ASN A 171 45.95 5.72 5.47
N ALA A 172 46.31 6.95 5.13
CA ALA A 172 45.41 8.10 5.17
C ALA A 172 44.19 7.99 4.23
N SER A 173 44.21 7.09 3.24
CA SER A 173 43.09 6.83 2.33
C SER A 173 42.06 5.82 2.86
N TYR A 174 42.23 5.31 4.09
CA TYR A 174 41.24 4.45 4.73
C TYR A 174 39.90 5.19 4.91
N ASP A 175 38.82 4.61 4.38
CA ASP A 175 37.45 5.08 4.56
C ASP A 175 36.69 4.15 5.53
N PRO A 176 36.30 4.64 6.72
CA PRO A 176 35.50 3.88 7.67
C PRO A 176 34.20 3.31 7.07
N ARG A 177 33.57 4.00 6.11
CA ARG A 177 32.31 3.55 5.48
C ARG A 177 32.47 2.28 4.65
N GLY A 178 33.71 1.91 4.31
CA GLY A 178 34.02 0.66 3.63
C GLY A 178 33.94 -0.58 4.51
N ALA A 179 33.75 -0.44 5.83
CA ALA A 179 33.71 -1.58 6.75
C ALA A 179 32.37 -2.34 6.70
N CYS A 180 31.24 -1.61 6.67
CA CYS A 180 29.90 -2.19 6.69
C CYS A 180 28.99 -1.57 5.62
N GLN A 181 27.93 -2.28 5.26
CA GLN A 181 26.92 -1.82 4.30
C GLN A 181 25.52 -1.93 4.92
N LEU A 182 24.68 -0.93 4.71
CA LEU A 182 23.23 -1.02 4.88
C LEU A 182 22.59 -1.10 3.49
N VAL A 183 21.88 -2.18 3.20
CA VAL A 183 21.21 -2.41 1.91
C VAL A 183 19.71 -2.46 2.12
N TYR A 184 18.95 -1.71 1.32
CA TYR A 184 17.49 -1.63 1.46
C TYR A 184 16.80 -1.18 0.16
N GLN A 185 15.47 -1.14 0.17
CA GLN A 185 14.62 -0.65 -0.91
C GLN A 185 13.46 0.15 -0.31
N ASP A 186 13.54 1.47 -0.30
CA ASP A 186 12.44 2.31 0.22
C ASP A 186 11.22 2.33 -0.74
N ALA A 187 11.42 2.05 -2.03
CA ALA A 187 10.32 1.91 -2.98
C ALA A 187 9.40 0.70 -2.70
N ARG A 188 9.89 -0.30 -1.94
CA ARG A 188 9.09 -1.48 -1.52
C ARG A 188 7.90 -1.03 -0.68
N ASP A 189 8.17 -0.22 0.34
CA ASP A 189 7.17 0.49 1.13
C ASP A 189 7.87 1.64 1.89
N ASP A 190 7.60 2.87 1.47
CA ASP A 190 8.23 4.07 2.00
C ASP A 190 7.78 4.35 3.44
N THR A 191 6.51 4.07 3.74
CA THR A 191 5.94 4.24 5.09
C THR A 191 6.63 3.28 6.06
N ASN A 192 6.75 2.00 5.72
CA ASN A 192 7.47 1.05 6.56
C ASN A 192 8.94 1.43 6.79
N TRP A 193 9.61 1.87 5.72
CA TRP A 193 11.01 2.26 5.81
C TRP A 193 11.21 3.44 6.76
N TYR A 194 10.49 4.54 6.55
CA TYR A 194 10.71 5.78 7.30
C TYR A 194 10.08 5.79 8.71
N ASP A 195 8.90 5.19 8.89
CA ASP A 195 8.17 5.26 10.16
C ASP A 195 8.55 4.13 11.12
N PHE A 196 8.95 2.96 10.62
CA PHE A 196 9.18 1.77 11.47
C PHE A 196 10.62 1.25 11.44
N MET A 197 11.26 1.17 10.26
CA MET A 197 12.57 0.52 10.14
C MET A 197 13.74 1.46 10.45
N LEU A 198 13.84 2.58 9.72
CA LEU A 198 14.95 3.53 9.84
C LEU A 198 15.15 4.06 11.27
N PRO A 199 14.09 4.38 12.05
CA PRO A 199 14.24 4.80 13.44
C PRO A 199 14.83 3.74 14.37
N LEU A 200 14.79 2.46 14.00
CA LEU A 200 15.38 1.36 14.77
C LEU A 200 16.78 0.95 14.24
N ILE A 201 16.99 1.03 12.93
CA ILE A 201 18.28 0.69 12.29
C ILE A 201 19.33 1.78 12.56
N SER A 202 18.97 3.07 12.48
CA SER A 202 19.93 4.17 12.63
C SER A 202 20.60 4.22 14.02
N PRO A 203 19.86 4.07 15.13
CA PRO A 203 20.48 3.95 16.46
C PRO A 203 21.36 2.70 16.61
N LEU A 204 20.96 1.56 16.02
CA LEU A 204 21.79 0.35 16.04
C LEU A 204 23.13 0.59 15.34
N MET A 205 23.14 1.18 14.14
CA MET A 205 24.37 1.51 13.41
C MET A 205 25.26 2.48 14.20
N THR A 206 24.65 3.48 14.85
CA THR A 206 25.38 4.44 15.71
C THR A 206 26.01 3.74 16.91
N GLN A 207 25.26 2.83 17.55
CA GLN A 207 25.74 2.05 18.69
C GLN A 207 26.83 1.05 18.28
N ALA A 208 26.69 0.40 17.12
CA ALA A 208 27.68 -0.49 16.53
C ALA A 208 29.01 0.23 16.31
N THR A 209 28.98 1.38 15.63
CA THR A 209 30.17 2.22 15.42
C THR A 209 30.82 2.63 16.73
N SER A 210 30.02 3.00 17.74
CA SER A 210 30.56 3.37 19.06
C SER A 210 31.24 2.19 19.78
N GLN A 211 30.61 1.01 19.81
CA GLN A 211 31.16 -0.17 20.50
C GLN A 211 32.40 -0.72 19.80
N VAL A 212 32.40 -0.78 18.47
CA VAL A 212 33.56 -1.16 17.67
C VAL A 212 34.69 -0.16 17.88
N GLY A 213 34.42 1.14 17.81
CA GLY A 213 35.41 2.19 18.05
C GLY A 213 36.03 2.13 19.45
N GLN A 214 35.23 1.90 20.50
CA GLN A 214 35.74 1.74 21.87
C GLN A 214 36.62 0.49 22.02
N THR A 215 36.21 -0.63 21.43
CA THR A 215 36.98 -1.90 21.48
C THR A 215 38.28 -1.75 20.70
N TRP A 216 38.21 -1.15 19.52
CA TRP A 216 39.34 -0.86 18.65
C TRP A 216 40.36 0.07 19.33
N ALA A 217 39.91 1.20 19.87
CA ALA A 217 40.77 2.16 20.55
C ALA A 217 41.52 1.50 21.71
N LYS A 218 40.87 0.64 22.51
CA LYS A 218 41.55 -0.12 23.58
C LYS A 218 42.64 -1.04 23.02
N MET A 219 42.33 -1.83 21.98
CA MET A 219 43.29 -2.76 21.38
C MET A 219 44.49 -2.04 20.76
N VAL A 220 44.25 -0.95 20.03
CA VAL A 220 45.31 -0.18 19.38
C VAL A 220 46.16 0.56 20.39
N LEU A 221 45.56 1.25 21.37
CA LEU A 221 46.34 1.97 22.39
C LEU A 221 47.23 1.02 23.22
N GLN A 222 46.74 -0.19 23.50
CA GLN A 222 47.55 -1.23 24.15
C GLN A 222 48.77 -1.61 23.29
N ARG A 223 48.59 -1.84 21.98
CA ARG A 223 49.71 -2.14 21.07
C ARG A 223 50.65 -0.95 20.89
N ALA A 224 50.10 0.25 20.75
CA ALA A 224 50.84 1.50 20.55
C ALA A 224 51.74 1.84 21.74
N SER A 225 51.37 1.44 22.96
CA SER A 225 52.22 1.60 24.14
C SER A 225 53.57 0.87 24.04
N GLN A 226 53.69 -0.10 23.15
CA GLN A 226 54.89 -0.92 22.94
C GLN A 226 55.57 -0.65 21.58
N ASP A 227 54.93 0.11 20.69
CA ASP A 227 55.40 0.37 19.33
C ASP A 227 55.28 1.86 18.96
N GLN A 228 56.43 2.54 18.95
CA GLN A 228 56.53 3.96 18.62
C GLN A 228 56.14 4.26 17.15
N SER A 229 56.32 3.31 16.24
CA SER A 229 55.96 3.48 14.83
C SER A 229 54.44 3.44 14.64
N LEU A 230 53.75 2.56 15.38
CA LEU A 230 52.29 2.50 15.40
C LEU A 230 51.70 3.83 15.90
N LEU A 231 52.26 4.42 16.96
CA LEU A 231 51.83 5.73 17.47
C LEU A 231 51.91 6.83 16.40
N GLN A 232 52.98 6.85 15.60
CA GLN A 232 53.11 7.82 14.50
C GLN A 232 52.08 7.55 13.39
N ASN A 233 51.88 6.29 13.01
CA ASN A 233 50.93 5.92 11.97
C ASN A 233 49.48 6.22 12.37
N MET A 234 49.12 6.06 13.64
CA MET A 234 47.80 6.46 14.16
C MET A 234 47.53 7.96 13.98
N GLN A 235 48.55 8.81 14.16
CA GLN A 235 48.40 10.26 13.96
C GLN A 235 48.13 10.61 12.48
N GLN A 236 48.62 9.78 11.55
CA GLN A 236 48.37 9.94 10.11
C GLN A 236 46.98 9.44 9.68
N VAL A 237 46.31 8.61 10.49
CA VAL A 237 45.02 7.98 10.17
C VAL A 237 44.00 8.15 11.29
N PRO A 238 43.66 9.39 11.69
CA PRO A 238 42.73 9.64 12.79
C PRO A 238 41.35 8.99 12.57
N GLN A 239 40.89 8.90 11.32
CA GLN A 239 39.60 8.29 10.98
C GLN A 239 39.55 6.77 11.24
N ALA A 240 40.70 6.08 11.21
CA ALA A 240 40.78 4.68 11.60
C ALA A 240 40.69 4.50 13.13
N ILE A 241 40.83 5.57 13.93
CA ILE A 241 40.66 5.51 15.39
C ILE A 241 39.25 5.93 15.80
N SER A 242 38.76 7.04 15.24
CA SER A 242 37.41 7.53 15.48
C SER A 242 36.85 8.09 14.17
N PRO A 243 35.78 7.51 13.59
CA PRO A 243 34.86 6.52 14.17
C PRO A 243 35.32 5.04 14.06
N ALA A 244 36.50 4.76 13.49
CA ALA A 244 37.04 3.44 13.16
C ALA A 244 36.27 2.72 12.03
N ILE A 245 34.96 2.53 12.19
CA ILE A 245 34.09 1.95 11.16
C ILE A 245 32.93 2.89 10.83
N GLY A 246 32.24 2.58 9.74
CA GLY A 246 31.02 3.23 9.31
C GLY A 246 30.23 2.34 8.36
N PHE A 247 29.04 2.80 7.99
CA PHE A 247 28.12 2.09 7.12
C PHE A 247 27.95 2.86 5.82
N SER A 248 28.17 2.18 4.70
CA SER A 248 27.75 2.66 3.38
C SER A 248 26.29 2.30 3.14
N GLU A 249 25.48 3.24 2.70
CA GLU A 249 24.05 3.03 2.45
C GLU A 249 23.81 2.76 0.96
N PHE A 250 23.16 1.64 0.66
CA PHE A 250 22.84 1.19 -0.69
C PHE A 250 21.34 0.97 -0.81
N ASN A 251 20.62 2.01 -1.23
CA ASN A 251 19.23 1.89 -1.63
C ASN A 251 19.16 1.31 -3.05
N LEU A 252 18.79 0.04 -3.19
CA LEU A 252 18.75 -0.62 -4.49
C LEU A 252 17.68 0.00 -5.39
N ARG A 253 16.54 0.38 -4.82
CA ARG A 253 15.37 0.96 -5.51
C ARG A 253 14.80 2.13 -4.70
N PRO A 254 15.26 3.36 -4.98
CA PRO A 254 14.75 4.60 -4.39
C PRO A 254 13.27 4.86 -4.66
N PHE A 255 12.52 5.49 -3.76
CA PHE A 255 11.17 5.98 -4.06
C PHE A 255 11.26 7.36 -4.74
N TYR A 256 11.17 7.39 -6.08
CA TYR A 256 11.28 8.63 -6.87
C TYR A 256 10.69 8.49 -8.28
N PRO A 257 10.15 9.56 -8.91
CA PRO A 257 9.83 10.84 -8.32
C PRO A 257 8.67 10.73 -7.31
N TYR A 258 8.63 11.64 -6.35
CA TYR A 258 7.54 11.71 -5.35
C TYR A 258 6.16 11.99 -5.97
N THR A 259 6.11 12.45 -7.22
CA THR A 259 4.86 12.53 -8.00
C THR A 259 4.23 11.17 -8.28
N SER A 260 4.97 10.07 -8.04
CA SER A 260 4.46 8.69 -8.14
C SER A 260 3.65 8.24 -6.93
N ILE A 261 3.68 8.98 -5.80
CA ILE A 261 2.91 8.63 -4.58
C ILE A 261 1.44 8.33 -4.90
N PRO A 262 0.68 9.17 -5.63
CA PRO A 262 -0.72 8.88 -5.93
C PRO A 262 -0.91 7.62 -6.78
N ALA A 263 0.06 7.27 -7.64
CA ALA A 263 -0.02 6.11 -8.52
C ALA A 263 0.15 4.77 -7.78
N VAL A 264 0.75 4.77 -6.58
CA VAL A 264 1.06 3.57 -5.80
C VAL A 264 0.41 3.55 -4.41
N SER A 265 -0.42 4.55 -4.08
CA SER A 265 -1.05 4.68 -2.76
C SER A 265 -2.50 5.19 -2.88
N ILE A 266 -2.86 6.23 -2.14
CA ILE A 266 -4.20 6.79 -1.96
C ILE A 266 -4.89 7.12 -3.29
N GLY A 267 -4.14 7.52 -4.32
CA GLY A 267 -4.72 7.82 -5.63
C GLY A 267 -5.43 6.62 -6.27
N LEU A 268 -5.04 5.38 -5.92
CA LEU A 268 -5.71 4.17 -6.39
C LEU A 268 -7.14 4.02 -5.87
N ILE A 269 -7.53 4.74 -4.80
CA ILE A 269 -8.95 4.82 -4.38
C ILE A 269 -9.81 5.43 -5.50
N TYR A 270 -9.26 6.34 -6.32
CA TYR A 270 -9.99 6.91 -7.43
C TYR A 270 -10.40 5.86 -8.46
N LEU A 271 -9.66 4.75 -8.61
CA LEU A 271 -10.11 3.63 -9.44
C LEU A 271 -11.45 3.07 -8.94
N ILE A 272 -11.57 2.85 -7.63
CA ILE A 272 -12.82 2.36 -7.00
C ILE A 272 -13.94 3.38 -7.21
N ILE A 273 -13.67 4.67 -6.95
CA ILE A 273 -14.65 5.74 -7.01
C ILE A 273 -15.17 5.94 -8.44
N ILE A 274 -14.27 5.99 -9.43
CA ILE A 274 -14.64 6.17 -10.84
C ILE A 274 -15.45 4.96 -11.32
N SER A 275 -15.02 3.74 -11.00
CA SER A 275 -15.76 2.52 -11.34
C SER A 275 -17.10 2.40 -10.62
N PHE A 276 -17.25 2.99 -9.44
CA PHE A 276 -18.53 3.06 -8.74
C PHE A 276 -19.50 4.02 -9.44
N PHE A 277 -19.05 5.24 -9.74
CA PHE A 277 -19.90 6.24 -10.35
C PHE A 277 -20.29 5.91 -11.80
N SER A 278 -19.50 5.09 -12.50
CA SER A 278 -19.84 4.63 -13.86
C SER A 278 -21.22 4.00 -13.92
N PHE A 279 -21.57 3.13 -12.94
CA PHE A 279 -22.88 2.50 -12.88
C PHE A 279 -24.01 3.53 -12.87
N SER A 280 -23.91 4.54 -12.00
CA SER A 280 -24.92 5.59 -11.85
C SER A 280 -25.06 6.46 -13.11
N PHE A 281 -23.94 6.73 -13.80
CA PHE A 281 -23.96 7.49 -15.06
C PHE A 281 -24.54 6.70 -16.24
N TYR A 282 -24.22 5.41 -16.34
CA TYR A 282 -24.64 4.58 -17.48
C TYR A 282 -26.00 3.91 -17.30
N LEU A 283 -26.49 3.73 -16.06
CA LEU A 283 -27.78 3.08 -15.81
C LEU A 283 -28.95 3.76 -16.53
N PRO A 284 -29.13 5.10 -16.50
CA PRO A 284 -30.20 5.76 -17.25
C PRO A 284 -30.12 5.51 -18.75
N ILE A 285 -28.91 5.49 -19.32
CA ILE A 285 -28.65 5.24 -20.73
C ILE A 285 -29.10 3.81 -21.10
N HIS A 286 -28.75 2.83 -20.27
CA HIS A 286 -29.15 1.44 -20.48
C HIS A 286 -30.66 1.21 -20.30
N MET A 287 -31.31 1.97 -19.41
CA MET A 287 -32.75 1.86 -19.17
C MET A 287 -33.59 2.38 -20.35
N THR A 288 -33.02 3.20 -21.23
CA THR A 288 -33.68 3.61 -22.49
C THR A 288 -34.10 2.39 -23.32
N TYR A 289 -33.28 1.32 -23.39
CA TYR A 289 -33.64 0.08 -24.10
C TYR A 289 -34.88 -0.65 -23.55
N ILE A 290 -35.30 -0.35 -22.32
CA ILE A 290 -36.49 -0.95 -21.69
C ILE A 290 -37.69 0.01 -21.77
N ASN A 291 -37.46 1.32 -21.74
CA ASN A 291 -38.51 2.32 -21.76
C ASN A 291 -39.08 2.46 -23.18
N PRO A 292 -40.37 2.18 -23.43
CA PRO A 292 -40.95 2.25 -24.77
C PRO A 292 -41.20 3.70 -25.19
N GLN A 293 -40.14 4.42 -25.54
CA GLN A 293 -40.21 5.74 -26.16
C GLN A 293 -39.87 5.62 -27.65
N GLY A 294 -40.82 5.12 -28.44
CA GLY A 294 -40.68 5.03 -29.90
C GLY A 294 -39.91 3.81 -30.43
N HIS A 295 -39.53 2.85 -29.58
CA HIS A 295 -38.96 1.57 -29.99
C HIS A 295 -39.47 0.42 -29.09
N PRO A 296 -39.49 -0.84 -29.59
CA PRO A 296 -39.82 -2.00 -28.75
C PRO A 296 -38.74 -2.23 -27.67
N PRO A 297 -39.09 -2.82 -26.52
CA PRO A 297 -38.12 -3.11 -25.47
C PRO A 297 -37.16 -4.24 -25.87
N LEU A 298 -35.89 -4.11 -25.50
CA LEU A 298 -34.86 -5.12 -25.75
C LEU A 298 -35.10 -6.40 -24.93
N LYS A 299 -34.75 -7.57 -25.49
CA LYS A 299 -34.80 -8.84 -24.75
C LYS A 299 -33.86 -8.77 -23.54
N PHE A 300 -34.32 -9.25 -22.38
CA PHE A 300 -33.59 -9.08 -21.13
C PHE A 300 -32.19 -9.73 -21.12
N TRP A 301 -32.03 -10.94 -21.66
CA TRP A 301 -30.70 -11.56 -21.78
C TRP A 301 -29.74 -10.76 -22.68
N GLN A 302 -30.25 -10.15 -23.76
CA GLN A 302 -29.45 -9.27 -24.62
C GLN A 302 -29.07 -7.97 -23.90
N LEU A 303 -29.94 -7.46 -23.03
CA LEU A 303 -29.63 -6.32 -22.18
C LEU A 303 -28.51 -6.64 -21.18
N ILE A 304 -28.49 -7.84 -20.58
CA ILE A 304 -27.41 -8.27 -19.68
C ILE A 304 -26.08 -8.28 -20.42
N LEU A 305 -26.03 -8.93 -21.59
CA LEU A 305 -24.82 -8.98 -22.42
C LEU A 305 -24.36 -7.56 -22.81
N TRP A 306 -25.29 -6.73 -23.31
CA TRP A 306 -25.01 -5.34 -23.65
C TRP A 306 -24.39 -4.57 -22.49
N ARG A 307 -25.00 -4.66 -21.29
CA ARG A 307 -24.51 -3.96 -20.10
C ARG A 307 -23.11 -4.43 -19.73
N TRP A 308 -22.86 -5.74 -19.72
CA TRP A 308 -21.55 -6.28 -19.39
C TRP A 308 -20.47 -5.81 -20.39
N PHE A 309 -20.72 -5.90 -21.70
CA PHE A 309 -19.79 -5.40 -22.72
C PHE A 309 -19.58 -3.88 -22.62
N ALA A 310 -20.65 -3.11 -22.37
CA ALA A 310 -20.57 -1.66 -22.22
C ALA A 310 -19.75 -1.26 -20.99
N THR A 311 -19.95 -1.93 -19.85
CA THR A 311 -19.17 -1.70 -18.63
C THR A 311 -17.69 -2.02 -18.86
N LEU A 312 -17.36 -3.17 -19.46
CA LEU A 312 -15.97 -3.51 -19.77
C LEU A 312 -15.30 -2.51 -20.72
N SER A 313 -16.03 -2.07 -21.75
CA SER A 313 -15.54 -1.08 -22.71
C SER A 313 -15.32 0.28 -22.03
N ALA A 314 -16.21 0.67 -21.12
CA ALA A 314 -16.07 1.88 -20.33
C ALA A 314 -14.85 1.79 -19.40
N TYR A 315 -14.65 0.68 -18.68
CA TYR A 315 -13.48 0.48 -17.83
C TYR A 315 -12.17 0.50 -18.62
N PHE A 316 -12.15 -0.05 -19.82
CA PHE A 316 -10.98 0.00 -20.69
C PHE A 316 -10.59 1.45 -21.05
N MET A 317 -11.56 2.29 -21.38
CA MET A 317 -11.34 3.72 -21.67
C MET A 317 -11.05 4.57 -20.44
N LEU A 318 -11.76 4.34 -19.32
CA LEU A 318 -11.60 5.10 -18.08
C LEU A 318 -10.27 4.78 -17.40
N SER A 319 -9.84 3.51 -17.39
CA SER A 319 -8.52 3.12 -16.89
C SER A 319 -7.40 3.70 -17.74
N LEU A 320 -7.60 3.85 -19.06
CA LEU A 320 -6.64 4.51 -19.94
C LEU A 320 -6.51 6.00 -19.60
N ALA A 321 -7.64 6.70 -19.46
CA ALA A 321 -7.66 8.10 -19.06
C ALA A 321 -7.02 8.30 -17.68
N TYR A 322 -7.31 7.42 -16.72
CA TYR A 322 -6.67 7.41 -15.40
C TYR A 322 -5.15 7.21 -15.50
N SER A 323 -4.70 6.25 -16.29
CA SER A 323 -3.27 5.95 -16.47
C SER A 323 -2.54 7.09 -17.18
N PHE A 324 -3.21 7.82 -18.08
CA PHE A 324 -2.65 9.02 -18.71
C PHE A 324 -2.41 10.15 -17.73
N VAL A 325 -3.11 10.23 -16.59
CA VAL A 325 -2.81 11.22 -15.54
C VAL A 325 -1.38 11.01 -15.03
N SER A 326 -1.02 9.77 -14.68
CA SER A 326 0.34 9.41 -14.26
C SER A 326 1.38 9.81 -15.30
N MET A 327 1.11 9.56 -16.59
CA MET A 327 2.00 9.96 -17.69
C MET A 327 2.07 11.48 -17.86
N ALA A 328 0.96 12.20 -17.74
CA ALA A 328 0.90 13.65 -17.87
C ALA A 328 1.67 14.37 -16.77
N PHE A 329 1.70 13.80 -15.56
CA PHE A 329 2.52 14.27 -14.43
C PHE A 329 3.96 13.71 -14.46
N GLN A 330 4.44 13.31 -15.64
CA GLN A 330 5.83 12.98 -15.92
C GLN A 330 6.39 11.82 -15.10
N ILE A 331 5.54 10.87 -14.69
CA ILE A 331 6.04 9.58 -14.18
C ILE A 331 6.73 8.85 -15.34
N ASN A 332 7.92 8.31 -15.06
CA ASN A 332 8.72 7.64 -16.06
C ASN A 332 8.10 6.29 -16.45
N PHE A 333 7.79 6.11 -17.73
CA PHE A 333 7.29 4.84 -18.29
C PHE A 333 8.12 4.32 -19.48
N THR A 334 9.16 5.04 -19.89
CA THR A 334 9.86 4.79 -21.16
C THR A 334 11.37 4.78 -21.03
N HIS A 335 11.95 5.61 -20.17
CA HIS A 335 13.40 5.75 -20.04
C HIS A 335 13.90 4.73 -19.01
N THR A 336 14.90 3.94 -19.39
CA THR A 336 15.51 2.97 -18.46
C THR A 336 16.76 3.59 -17.85
N ASN A 337 16.99 3.34 -16.56
CA ASN A 337 18.21 3.72 -15.88
C ASN A 337 19.42 2.99 -16.52
N PRO A 338 20.59 3.61 -16.67
CA PRO A 338 21.80 2.91 -17.14
C PRO A 338 22.17 1.70 -16.27
N ILE A 339 21.78 1.72 -15.00
CA ILE A 339 21.94 0.62 -14.05
C ILE A 339 20.70 -0.26 -14.12
N THR A 340 20.83 -1.42 -14.75
CA THR A 340 19.76 -2.43 -14.87
C THR A 340 19.94 -3.62 -13.93
N SER A 341 21.06 -3.66 -13.20
CA SER A 341 21.32 -4.73 -12.23
C SER A 341 20.37 -4.62 -11.02
N GLN A 342 19.95 -5.78 -10.50
CA GLN A 342 19.11 -5.90 -9.32
C GLN A 342 19.87 -5.57 -8.02
N THR A 343 21.19 -5.76 -8.02
CA THR A 343 22.05 -5.62 -6.84
C THR A 343 22.85 -4.32 -6.80
N GLN A 344 22.79 -3.53 -7.87
CA GLN A 344 23.41 -2.21 -7.92
C GLN A 344 22.41 -1.12 -7.51
N VAL A 345 22.94 -0.06 -6.90
CA VAL A 345 22.14 1.10 -6.52
C VAL A 345 21.69 1.84 -7.77
N THR A 346 20.42 2.19 -7.79
CA THR A 346 19.86 3.02 -8.86
C THR A 346 20.51 4.39 -8.86
N ASP A 347 21.00 4.85 -10.02
CA ASP A 347 21.45 6.23 -10.18
C ASP A 347 20.24 7.15 -10.36
N ILE A 348 19.85 7.81 -9.27
CA ILE A 348 18.67 8.66 -9.22
C ILE A 348 18.70 9.84 -10.20
N HIS A 349 19.89 10.25 -10.69
CA HIS A 349 20.02 11.31 -11.68
C HIS A 349 19.29 10.97 -12.99
N TYR A 350 19.23 9.69 -13.34
CA TYR A 350 18.53 9.18 -14.52
C TYR A 350 17.08 8.75 -14.21
N GLY A 351 16.60 8.97 -12.98
CA GLY A 351 15.30 8.48 -12.51
C GLY A 351 15.29 6.97 -12.25
N ASN A 352 14.17 6.45 -11.76
CA ASN A 352 14.07 5.03 -11.43
C ASN A 352 14.03 4.11 -12.67
N PRO A 353 14.59 2.90 -12.56
CA PRO A 353 14.41 1.86 -13.56
C PRO A 353 12.94 1.47 -13.68
N VAL A 354 12.52 1.18 -14.92
CA VAL A 354 11.18 0.69 -15.23
C VAL A 354 11.25 -0.80 -15.56
N SER A 355 10.32 -1.59 -15.01
CA SER A 355 10.35 -3.07 -15.12
C SER A 355 10.26 -3.62 -16.54
N TYR A 356 9.59 -2.91 -17.46
CA TYR A 356 9.22 -3.45 -18.78
C TYR A 356 9.67 -2.57 -19.95
N GLY A 357 10.67 -1.70 -19.74
CA GLY A 357 11.16 -0.77 -20.76
C GLY A 357 10.00 0.06 -21.36
N HIS A 358 9.91 0.11 -22.69
CA HIS A 358 8.83 0.81 -23.39
C HIS A 358 7.42 0.21 -23.19
N GLY A 359 7.33 -1.05 -22.73
CA GLY A 359 6.07 -1.72 -22.44
C GLY A 359 5.47 -1.35 -21.08
N THR A 360 6.20 -0.63 -20.23
CA THR A 360 5.81 -0.33 -18.84
C THR A 360 4.46 0.38 -18.75
N PHE A 361 4.21 1.36 -19.62
CA PHE A 361 2.91 2.04 -19.65
C PHE A 361 1.76 1.09 -19.99
N LEU A 362 1.95 0.19 -20.96
CA LEU A 362 0.92 -0.77 -21.36
C LEU A 362 0.58 -1.71 -20.18
N VAL A 363 1.60 -2.21 -19.49
CA VAL A 363 1.42 -3.09 -18.33
C VAL A 363 0.73 -2.35 -17.18
N TYR A 364 1.15 -1.12 -16.89
CA TYR A 364 0.52 -0.26 -15.88
C TYR A 364 -0.96 0.03 -16.21
N TRP A 365 -1.26 0.34 -17.46
CA TRP A 365 -2.64 0.54 -17.90
C TRP A 365 -3.47 -0.74 -17.78
N MET A 366 -2.94 -1.88 -18.21
CA MET A 366 -3.63 -3.17 -18.06
C MET A 366 -3.87 -3.52 -16.59
N LEU A 367 -2.92 -3.21 -15.69
CA LEU A 367 -3.11 -3.37 -14.26
C LEU A 367 -4.31 -2.54 -13.77
N ASN A 368 -4.37 -1.25 -14.14
CA ASN A 368 -5.49 -0.38 -13.79
C ASN A 368 -6.81 -0.86 -14.40
N PHE A 369 -6.79 -1.40 -15.62
CA PHE A 369 -7.97 -1.97 -16.27
C PHE A 369 -8.53 -3.18 -15.53
N PHE A 370 -7.68 -4.18 -15.24
CA PHE A 370 -8.11 -5.35 -14.46
C PHE A 370 -8.46 -4.98 -13.01
N GLY A 371 -7.79 -3.97 -12.45
CA GLY A 371 -8.16 -3.38 -11.17
C GLY A 371 -9.57 -2.80 -11.17
N MET A 372 -9.92 -2.01 -12.19
CA MET A 372 -11.28 -1.50 -12.39
C MET A 372 -12.30 -2.61 -12.60
N ILE A 373 -11.96 -3.69 -13.32
CA ILE A 373 -12.85 -4.86 -13.47
C ILE A 373 -13.12 -5.49 -12.10
N ALA A 374 -12.07 -5.78 -11.32
CA ALA A 374 -12.18 -6.46 -10.04
C ALA A 374 -12.96 -5.63 -9.01
N LEU A 375 -12.63 -4.35 -8.87
CA LEU A 375 -13.24 -3.44 -7.89
C LEU A 375 -14.60 -2.92 -8.35
N GLY A 376 -14.70 -2.58 -9.64
CA GLY A 376 -15.87 -1.95 -10.24
C GLY A 376 -17.04 -2.88 -10.45
N LEU A 377 -16.82 -4.08 -11.01
CA LEU A 377 -17.92 -5.03 -11.19
C LEU A 377 -18.49 -5.50 -9.85
N ALA A 378 -17.68 -5.58 -8.79
CA ALA A 378 -18.17 -5.84 -7.43
C ALA A 378 -19.15 -4.73 -7.00
N CYS A 379 -18.80 -3.46 -7.23
CA CYS A 379 -19.70 -2.34 -7.01
C CYS A 379 -20.96 -2.42 -7.89
N GLU A 380 -20.86 -2.72 -9.19
CA GLU A 380 -22.06 -2.82 -10.04
C GLU A 380 -23.01 -3.93 -9.59
N ASN A 381 -22.46 -5.10 -9.21
CA ASN A 381 -23.21 -6.23 -8.68
C ASN A 381 -23.97 -5.83 -7.41
N MET A 382 -23.28 -5.20 -6.47
CA MET A 382 -23.88 -4.77 -5.22
C MET A 382 -24.87 -3.63 -5.40
N ALA A 383 -24.67 -2.74 -6.38
CA ALA A 383 -25.62 -1.69 -6.72
C ALA A 383 -26.97 -2.27 -7.13
N MET A 384 -26.94 -3.34 -7.93
CA MET A 384 -28.13 -4.04 -8.40
C MET A 384 -28.84 -4.83 -7.30
N VAL A 385 -28.10 -5.32 -6.31
CA VAL A 385 -28.65 -6.10 -5.18
C VAL A 385 -29.20 -5.18 -4.09
N VAL A 386 -28.37 -4.28 -3.57
CA VAL A 386 -28.67 -3.43 -2.42
C VAL A 386 -29.62 -2.29 -2.79
N GLY A 387 -29.30 -1.54 -3.85
CA GLY A 387 -30.07 -0.36 -4.27
C GLY A 387 -29.76 0.92 -3.47
N MET A 388 -30.46 2.00 -3.79
CA MET A 388 -30.23 3.32 -3.18
C MET A 388 -31.18 3.51 -1.98
N PRO A 389 -30.75 4.12 -0.86
CA PRO A 389 -29.46 4.81 -0.63
C PRO A 389 -28.36 3.92 -0.03
N TRP A 390 -28.69 2.70 0.39
CA TRP A 390 -27.82 1.80 1.16
C TRP A 390 -26.54 1.38 0.44
N MET A 391 -26.52 1.50 -0.88
CA MET A 391 -25.32 1.32 -1.68
C MET A 391 -24.12 2.15 -1.22
N GLY A 392 -24.36 3.35 -0.66
CA GLY A 392 -23.30 4.19 -0.10
C GLY A 392 -22.55 3.50 1.05
N LEU A 393 -23.24 2.68 1.86
CA LEU A 393 -22.61 1.91 2.93
C LEU A 393 -21.72 0.80 2.40
N PHE A 394 -22.17 0.11 1.34
CA PHE A 394 -21.33 -0.89 0.68
C PHE A 394 -20.06 -0.25 0.13
N LEU A 395 -20.16 0.92 -0.52
CA LEU A 395 -18.98 1.65 -1.01
C LEU A 395 -18.01 1.99 0.13
N ILE A 396 -18.50 2.50 1.25
CA ILE A 396 -17.67 2.82 2.42
C ILE A 396 -16.95 1.56 2.94
N PHE A 397 -17.67 0.45 3.11
CA PHE A 397 -17.09 -0.83 3.51
C PHE A 397 -16.05 -1.34 2.51
N TRP A 398 -16.38 -1.28 1.21
CA TRP A 398 -15.52 -1.77 0.15
C TRP A 398 -14.22 -0.98 0.05
N VAL A 399 -14.30 0.35 0.14
CA VAL A 399 -13.12 1.23 0.17
C VAL A 399 -12.28 0.97 1.42
N ILE A 400 -12.89 0.99 2.61
CA ILE A 400 -12.14 0.87 3.87
C ILE A 400 -11.42 -0.48 3.95
N THR A 401 -12.09 -1.58 3.63
CA THR A 401 -11.46 -2.91 3.70
C THR A 401 -10.31 -3.03 2.70
N ASN A 402 -10.46 -2.57 1.45
CA ASN A 402 -9.38 -2.56 0.47
C ASN A 402 -8.19 -1.68 0.89
N VAL A 403 -8.45 -0.46 1.36
CA VAL A 403 -7.42 0.50 1.76
C VAL A 403 -6.63 -0.01 2.96
N SER A 404 -7.32 -0.58 3.95
CA SER A 404 -6.70 -1.08 5.20
C SER A 404 -5.60 -2.11 4.93
N THR A 405 -5.72 -2.89 3.86
CA THR A 405 -4.77 -3.97 3.54
C THR A 405 -3.88 -3.66 2.34
N ALA A 406 -4.10 -2.55 1.64
CA ALA A 406 -3.32 -2.20 0.45
C ALA A 406 -2.21 -1.20 0.73
N PHE A 407 -2.44 -0.23 1.62
CA PHE A 407 -1.44 0.82 1.90
C PHE A 407 -0.58 0.53 3.12
N TYR A 408 -0.93 -0.49 3.88
CA TYR A 408 -0.24 -0.89 5.09
C TYR A 408 0.17 -2.34 4.99
N ASP A 409 1.36 -2.62 5.49
CA ASP A 409 1.94 -3.93 5.39
C ASP A 409 1.23 -4.95 6.28
N ILE A 410 0.74 -6.01 5.62
CA ILE A 410 0.00 -7.10 6.24
C ILE A 410 0.93 -7.93 7.17
N GLU A 411 2.25 -7.91 6.97
CA GLU A 411 3.22 -8.62 7.82
C GLU A 411 3.23 -8.10 9.26
N ILE A 412 3.04 -6.79 9.45
CA ILE A 412 3.00 -6.13 10.76
C ILE A 412 1.58 -5.85 11.26
N ALA A 413 0.57 -6.11 10.43
CA ALA A 413 -0.83 -6.06 10.83
C ALA A 413 -1.23 -7.28 11.69
N PRO A 414 -2.29 -7.20 12.51
CA PRO A 414 -2.87 -8.38 13.15
C PRO A 414 -3.20 -9.47 12.13
N SER A 415 -3.06 -10.75 12.51
CA SER A 415 -3.33 -11.88 11.59
C SER A 415 -4.74 -11.89 11.02
N PHE A 416 -5.68 -11.18 11.64
CA PHE A 416 -7.00 -10.89 11.09
C PHE A 416 -6.92 -10.33 9.66
N TYR A 417 -5.98 -9.44 9.35
CA TYR A 417 -5.88 -8.74 8.05
C TYR A 417 -5.32 -9.58 6.90
N ARG A 418 -4.99 -10.87 7.12
CA ARG A 418 -4.48 -11.76 6.07
C ARG A 418 -5.48 -11.98 4.92
N TRP A 419 -6.76 -11.71 5.11
CA TRP A 419 -7.72 -11.67 4.00
C TRP A 419 -7.35 -10.61 2.94
N GLY A 420 -6.58 -9.59 3.33
CA GLY A 420 -6.08 -8.54 2.45
C GLY A 420 -5.28 -9.04 1.25
N TYR A 421 -4.59 -10.18 1.36
CA TYR A 421 -3.88 -10.79 0.23
C TYR A 421 -4.82 -11.22 -0.91
N ALA A 422 -6.10 -11.44 -0.61
CA ALA A 422 -7.11 -11.73 -1.63
C ALA A 422 -7.79 -10.46 -2.15
N TRP A 423 -7.59 -9.28 -1.53
CA TRP A 423 -8.33 -8.08 -1.90
C TRP A 423 -7.68 -7.41 -3.12
N PRO A 424 -8.47 -6.93 -4.10
CA PRO A 424 -7.93 -6.42 -5.35
C PRO A 424 -6.94 -5.26 -5.17
N LEU A 425 -7.22 -4.33 -4.24
CA LEU A 425 -6.40 -3.12 -4.11
C LEU A 425 -4.97 -3.43 -3.63
N HIS A 426 -4.79 -4.47 -2.80
CA HIS A 426 -3.46 -4.90 -2.35
C HIS A 426 -2.59 -5.30 -3.56
N SER A 427 -3.11 -6.15 -4.44
CA SER A 427 -2.42 -6.54 -5.68
C SER A 427 -2.17 -5.37 -6.62
N ILE A 428 -3.06 -4.38 -6.69
CA ILE A 428 -2.84 -3.18 -7.53
C ILE A 428 -1.69 -2.34 -6.98
N VAL A 429 -1.59 -2.15 -5.67
CA VAL A 429 -0.49 -1.39 -5.04
C VAL A 429 0.84 -2.08 -5.28
N GLU A 430 0.92 -3.37 -4.94
CA GLU A 430 2.15 -4.19 -5.07
C GLU A 430 2.64 -4.25 -6.52
N ALA A 431 1.73 -4.50 -7.46
CA ALA A 431 2.07 -4.51 -8.88
C ALA A 431 2.46 -3.11 -9.39
N SER A 432 1.78 -2.04 -8.95
CA SER A 432 2.12 -0.67 -9.36
C SER A 432 3.53 -0.29 -8.89
N ARG A 433 3.89 -0.60 -7.64
CA ARG A 433 5.25 -0.39 -7.11
C ARG A 433 6.28 -1.19 -7.91
N SER A 434 6.00 -2.46 -8.19
CA SER A 434 6.89 -3.32 -9.00
C SER A 434 7.08 -2.78 -10.42
N ILE A 435 6.01 -2.35 -11.09
CA ILE A 435 6.06 -1.82 -12.47
C ILE A 435 6.87 -0.52 -12.53
N LEU A 436 6.64 0.41 -11.59
CA LEU A 436 7.20 1.76 -11.62
C LEU A 436 8.62 1.86 -11.07
N PHE A 437 9.02 0.95 -10.18
CA PHE A 437 10.31 1.03 -9.47
C PHE A 437 11.21 -0.20 -9.66
N ASP A 438 10.87 -1.12 -10.56
CA ASP A 438 11.66 -2.34 -10.84
C ASP A 438 12.00 -3.15 -9.59
N LEU A 439 10.99 -3.38 -8.75
CA LEU A 439 11.08 -4.26 -7.58
C LEU A 439 10.88 -5.72 -7.99
N HIS A 440 11.12 -6.64 -7.05
CA HIS A 440 10.90 -8.07 -7.28
C HIS A 440 9.48 -8.37 -7.78
N SER A 441 9.42 -8.97 -8.97
CA SER A 441 8.18 -9.12 -9.70
C SER A 441 7.30 -10.24 -9.12
N ARG A 442 6.12 -9.86 -8.62
CA ARG A 442 5.02 -10.77 -8.29
C ARG A 442 3.81 -10.60 -9.21
N ILE A 443 4.03 -9.97 -10.37
CA ILE A 443 2.96 -9.50 -11.26
C ILE A 443 2.01 -10.61 -11.71
N GLY A 444 2.49 -11.84 -11.86
CA GLY A 444 1.65 -12.99 -12.23
C GLY A 444 0.62 -13.33 -11.15
N LEU A 445 1.01 -13.23 -9.87
CA LEU A 445 0.09 -13.40 -8.74
C LEU A 445 -0.92 -12.26 -8.69
N ASP A 446 -0.44 -11.02 -8.85
CA ASP A 446 -1.29 -9.82 -8.77
C ASP A 446 -2.37 -9.81 -9.86
N PHE A 447 -1.99 -10.01 -11.12
CA PHE A 447 -2.97 -10.16 -12.20
C PHE A 447 -3.87 -11.37 -12.01
N GLY A 448 -3.34 -12.48 -11.48
CA GLY A 448 -4.12 -13.68 -11.18
C GLY A 448 -5.28 -13.40 -10.21
N ILE A 449 -5.03 -12.66 -9.13
CA ILE A 449 -6.04 -12.26 -8.14
C ILE A 449 -7.07 -11.33 -8.78
N LEU A 450 -6.64 -10.32 -9.56
CA LEU A 450 -7.54 -9.38 -10.21
C LEU A 450 -8.45 -10.06 -11.25
N ILE A 451 -7.89 -10.97 -12.05
CA ILE A 451 -8.64 -11.75 -13.03
C ILE A 451 -9.62 -12.69 -12.33
N ALA A 452 -9.24 -13.33 -11.22
CA ALA A 452 -10.12 -14.18 -10.44
C ALA A 452 -11.34 -13.41 -9.92
N TRP A 453 -11.14 -12.21 -9.36
CA TRP A 453 -12.25 -11.32 -8.98
C TRP A 453 -13.10 -10.89 -10.16
N GLY A 454 -12.47 -10.54 -11.28
CA GLY A 454 -13.20 -10.20 -12.51
C GLY A 454 -14.07 -11.34 -13.02
N ALA A 455 -13.57 -12.58 -12.95
CA ALA A 455 -14.31 -13.78 -13.34
C ALA A 455 -15.50 -14.06 -12.41
N VAL A 456 -15.29 -14.00 -11.08
CA VAL A 456 -16.35 -14.17 -10.08
C VAL A 456 -17.43 -13.10 -10.27
N ASN A 457 -17.04 -11.83 -10.37
CA ASN A 457 -17.99 -10.74 -10.55
C ASN A 457 -18.75 -10.84 -11.89
N THR A 458 -18.08 -11.27 -12.95
CA THR A 458 -18.72 -11.53 -14.25
C THR A 458 -19.74 -12.66 -14.15
N ALA A 459 -19.41 -13.74 -13.44
CA ALA A 459 -20.34 -14.84 -13.20
C ALA A 459 -21.57 -14.40 -12.39
N LEU A 460 -21.39 -13.51 -11.40
CA LEU A 460 -22.47 -12.97 -10.57
C LEU A 460 -23.36 -11.94 -11.29
N PHE A 461 -22.84 -11.27 -12.33
CA PHE A 461 -23.50 -10.15 -12.99
C PHE A 461 -24.89 -10.47 -13.56
N PRO A 462 -25.12 -11.58 -14.29
CA PRO A 462 -26.45 -11.97 -14.74
C PRO A 462 -27.43 -12.19 -13.58
N PHE A 463 -26.98 -12.85 -12.50
CA PHE A 463 -27.84 -13.12 -11.34
C PHE A 463 -28.27 -11.82 -10.65
N CYS A 464 -27.35 -10.88 -10.48
CA CYS A 464 -27.64 -9.56 -9.91
C CYS A 464 -28.62 -8.77 -10.80
N CYS A 465 -28.48 -8.84 -12.13
CA CYS A 465 -29.44 -8.25 -13.06
C CYS A 465 -30.84 -8.85 -12.89
N TYR A 466 -30.95 -10.17 -12.80
CA TYR A 466 -32.23 -10.85 -12.57
C TYR A 466 -32.86 -10.46 -11.24
N PHE A 467 -32.06 -10.34 -10.18
CA PHE A 467 -32.52 -9.91 -8.87
C PHE A 467 -33.04 -8.46 -8.88
N MET A 468 -32.32 -7.54 -9.51
CA MET A 468 -32.77 -6.15 -9.70
C MET A 468 -34.12 -6.10 -10.46
N ARG A 469 -34.28 -6.92 -11.49
CA ARG A 469 -35.55 -7.03 -12.23
C ARG A 469 -36.67 -7.57 -11.34
N TRP A 470 -36.38 -8.55 -10.49
CA TRP A 470 -37.34 -9.11 -9.55
C TRP A 470 -37.79 -8.05 -8.52
N LYS A 471 -36.88 -7.27 -7.93
CA LYS A 471 -37.20 -6.15 -7.02
C LYS A 471 -38.16 -5.17 -7.69
N LYS A 472 -37.82 -4.74 -8.91
CA LYS A 472 -38.62 -3.78 -9.69
C LYS A 472 -40.03 -4.30 -10.01
N LYS A 473 -40.19 -5.61 -10.26
CA LYS A 473 -41.50 -6.22 -10.52
C LYS A 473 -42.39 -6.31 -9.28
N ARG A 474 -41.79 -6.43 -8.09
CA ARG A 474 -42.51 -6.59 -6.83
C ARG A 474 -42.70 -5.28 -6.05
N ASN A 475 -42.29 -4.14 -6.61
CA ASN A 475 -42.32 -2.83 -5.95
C ASN A 475 -41.75 -2.86 -4.52
N VAL A 476 -40.68 -3.64 -4.30
CA VAL A 476 -40.01 -3.67 -2.99
C VAL A 476 -39.42 -2.28 -2.77
N SER A 477 -39.93 -1.52 -1.81
CA SER A 477 -39.32 -0.22 -1.51
C SER A 477 -38.02 -0.42 -0.72
N GLU A 478 -37.04 0.43 -1.03
CA GLU A 478 -35.68 0.35 -0.48
C GLU A 478 -35.53 1.25 0.77
N TYR A 479 -36.64 1.86 1.22
CA TYR A 479 -36.72 2.69 2.41
C TYR A 479 -37.50 1.96 3.51
N TRP A 480 -37.35 2.38 4.76
CA TRP A 480 -38.22 1.91 5.84
C TRP A 480 -39.66 2.31 5.50
N GLU A 481 -40.46 1.37 5.02
CA GLU A 481 -41.91 1.58 4.89
C GLU A 481 -42.47 1.77 6.30
N SER A 482 -43.03 2.95 6.56
CA SER A 482 -43.78 3.22 7.78
C SER A 482 -45.21 2.76 7.65
#